data_AF-A0A1B7VZR9-F1
#
_entry.id   AF-A0A1B7VZR9-F1
#
_cell.length_a   1.000
_cell.length_b   1.000
_cell.length_c   1.000
_cell.angle_alpha   90.00
_cell.angle_beta   90.00
_cell.angle_gamma   90.00
#
_symmetry.space_group_name_H-M   'P 1'
#
loop_
_entity.id
_entity.type
_entity.pdbx_description
1 polymer ?
#
loop_
_entity_poly.entity_id
_entity_poly.type
_entity_poly.pdbx_seq_one_letter_code
_entity_poly.pdbx_strand_id
1 'polypeptide(L)'
;MNLKQSYNAESIQAFLVSHLAEVLTVETAEIDVNENLENYGLDSAQAMIIIGKLEELLGFKPSPILLWHYPNIAALSQRLSEESNDNSQVKDASLGANSPVKFAPPVLDLGAEVVLDPTIQPVGNAVSVSNPKNIFLTGGTGYLGAFIIKELLEVSTATLYCLVRASNPEEGKSKLENNLQQYGIWQDEYSSRIIPIIGDLSQPNLGINAEQFQNLAANIDAIYHSAALLNYVYPYSALKTANVLGTQEVLRLACQTKVKPFHYVSSVAVFESSTYAGKLVKEDDDFHDWEGIFLGYSQTKWVAEKLVKIAGSRGLPITIYRPPLISGDSQTGICNTHDFINLMIKGCLQMGSFPDVDYMLDMSPVDYVSKSVVYLSRQETSVGKAFHLQHPQPASLKSLVDWVRSFGFSLKMIPYEEWQAELINNVTSPDNPLYTLRPFLLERWSDEQITIPDLYLQARRPIISCEETLAALKGSSIVCPLIDSQLLMTYTSYLVQTGFLSLA
;
A
#
# COMPACT_ATOMS: atom_id res chain seq x y z
N MET A 1 36.62 23.89 16.95
CA MET A 1 36.44 23.81 15.49
C MET A 1 36.61 22.34 15.09
N ASN A 2 35.51 21.58 15.01
CA ASN A 2 35.56 20.27 14.37
C ASN A 2 35.36 20.50 12.88
N LEU A 3 36.42 20.29 12.09
CA LEU A 3 36.31 20.14 10.64
C LEU A 3 35.43 18.91 10.40
N LYS A 4 34.22 19.08 9.83
CA LYS A 4 33.44 17.92 9.36
C LYS A 4 34.20 17.31 8.18
N GLN A 5 34.54 16.04 8.31
CA GLN A 5 35.20 15.25 7.28
C GLN A 5 34.28 15.18 6.05
N SER A 6 34.80 15.46 4.85
CA SER A 6 34.14 15.06 3.61
C SER A 6 34.34 13.55 3.46
N TYR A 7 33.24 12.82 3.30
CA TYR A 7 33.25 11.37 3.12
C TYR A 7 33.20 11.03 1.64
N ASN A 8 34.15 10.22 1.18
CA ASN A 8 34.14 9.71 -0.19
C ASN A 8 33.18 8.52 -0.31
N ALA A 9 32.71 8.24 -1.53
CA ALA A 9 31.74 7.17 -1.79
C ALA A 9 32.21 5.79 -1.27
N GLU A 10 33.51 5.47 -1.40
CA GLU A 10 34.06 4.20 -0.92
C GLU A 10 33.94 4.03 0.61
N SER A 11 34.18 5.09 1.38
CA SER A 11 34.04 5.05 2.84
C SER A 11 32.59 4.89 3.29
N ILE A 12 31.65 5.54 2.59
CA ILE A 12 30.21 5.42 2.85
C ILE A 12 29.73 4.02 2.46
N GLN A 13 30.23 3.48 1.35
CA GLN A 13 29.91 2.13 0.89
C GLN A 13 30.36 1.07 1.89
N ALA A 14 31.61 1.15 2.37
CA ALA A 14 32.12 0.23 3.38
C ALA A 14 31.31 0.31 4.68
N PHE A 15 30.91 1.52 5.09
CA PHE A 15 30.05 1.73 6.24
C PHE A 15 28.68 1.07 6.06
N LEU A 16 28.03 1.29 4.91
CA LEU A 16 26.72 0.72 4.61
C LEU A 16 26.76 -0.81 4.55
N VAL A 17 27.77 -1.39 3.92
CA VAL A 17 27.97 -2.86 3.88
C VAL A 17 28.08 -3.43 5.30
N SER A 18 28.91 -2.82 6.15
CA SER A 18 29.10 -3.29 7.53
C SER A 18 27.82 -3.25 8.34
N HIS A 19 27.06 -2.15 8.24
CA HIS A 19 25.84 -1.97 9.02
C HIS A 19 24.67 -2.76 8.48
N LEU A 20 24.59 -2.95 7.15
CA LEU A 20 23.60 -3.81 6.55
C LEU A 20 23.82 -5.28 6.96
N ALA A 21 25.06 -5.75 6.92
CA ALA A 21 25.43 -7.08 7.38
C ALA A 21 25.07 -7.31 8.87
N GLU A 22 25.33 -6.32 9.73
CA GLU A 22 24.94 -6.35 11.15
C GLU A 22 23.43 -6.46 11.33
N VAL A 23 22.66 -5.62 10.63
CA VAL A 23 21.19 -5.58 10.72
C VAL A 23 20.55 -6.86 10.20
N LEU A 24 21.10 -7.44 9.12
CA LEU A 24 20.62 -8.68 8.52
C LEU A 24 21.16 -9.94 9.20
N THR A 25 22.12 -9.80 10.12
CA THR A 25 22.82 -10.93 10.77
C THR A 25 23.49 -11.87 9.75
N VAL A 26 24.20 -11.29 8.78
CA VAL A 26 24.96 -12.02 7.74
C VAL A 26 26.42 -11.55 7.70
N GLU A 27 27.29 -12.25 6.98
CA GLU A 27 28.67 -11.78 6.78
C GLU A 27 28.73 -10.63 5.77
N THR A 28 29.67 -9.70 5.94
CA THR A 28 29.88 -8.57 5.01
C THR A 28 30.15 -9.01 3.57
N ALA A 29 30.71 -10.20 3.37
CA ALA A 29 30.97 -10.78 2.05
C ALA A 29 29.70 -11.24 1.32
N GLU A 30 28.58 -11.39 2.04
CA GLU A 30 27.27 -11.76 1.47
C GLU A 30 26.50 -10.54 0.95
N ILE A 31 26.98 -9.33 1.24
CA ILE A 31 26.39 -8.08 0.77
C ILE A 31 27.01 -7.69 -0.58
N ASP A 32 26.24 -7.82 -1.65
CA ASP A 32 26.55 -7.29 -2.97
C ASP A 32 26.13 -5.82 -3.04
N VAL A 33 27.10 -4.94 -3.28
CA VAL A 33 26.89 -3.50 -3.36
C VAL A 33 26.04 -3.06 -4.56
N ASN A 34 25.82 -3.94 -5.54
CA ASN A 34 25.01 -3.69 -6.72
C ASN A 34 23.60 -4.30 -6.65
N GLU A 35 23.36 -5.20 -5.69
CA GLU A 35 22.07 -5.83 -5.46
C GLU A 35 21.04 -4.81 -4.97
N ASN A 36 19.77 -5.01 -5.34
CA ASN A 36 18.74 -4.06 -4.94
C ASN A 36 18.52 -4.15 -3.42
N LEU A 37 18.54 -3.01 -2.72
CA LEU A 37 18.29 -2.92 -1.28
C LEU A 37 16.97 -3.59 -0.84
N GLU A 38 15.96 -3.59 -1.71
CA GLU A 38 14.68 -4.27 -1.48
C GLU A 38 14.81 -5.79 -1.38
N ASN A 39 15.76 -6.40 -2.09
CA ASN A 39 15.95 -7.86 -2.12
C ASN A 39 16.57 -8.38 -0.82
N TYR A 40 17.20 -7.51 -0.04
CA TYR A 40 17.68 -7.83 1.31
C TYR A 40 16.55 -7.90 2.35
N GLY A 41 15.31 -7.57 1.98
CA GLY A 41 14.16 -7.70 2.88
C GLY A 41 14.17 -6.71 4.04
N LEU A 42 14.85 -5.58 3.89
CA LEU A 42 14.89 -4.51 4.89
C LEU A 42 13.47 -4.00 5.20
N ASP A 43 13.11 -3.99 6.48
CA ASP A 43 11.91 -3.32 6.94
C ASP A 43 12.15 -1.82 7.22
N SER A 44 11.07 -1.08 7.45
CA SER A 44 11.16 0.37 7.71
C SER A 44 11.88 0.72 9.01
N ALA A 45 11.89 -0.16 10.03
CA ALA A 45 12.60 0.08 11.28
C ALA A 45 14.11 -0.10 11.09
N GLN A 46 14.51 -1.18 10.43
CA GLN A 46 15.88 -1.46 10.02
C GLN A 46 16.45 -0.32 9.15
N ALA A 47 15.69 0.14 8.17
CA ALA A 47 16.07 1.28 7.34
C ALA A 47 16.30 2.55 8.16
N MET A 48 15.40 2.86 9.11
CA MET A 48 15.57 4.03 9.97
C MET A 48 16.77 3.91 10.92
N ILE A 49 17.14 2.70 11.36
CA ILE A 49 18.38 2.47 12.12
C ILE A 49 19.60 2.80 11.25
N ILE A 50 19.62 2.34 9.99
CA ILE A 50 20.70 2.64 9.04
C ILE A 50 20.81 4.16 8.82
N ILE A 51 19.69 4.87 8.65
CA ILE A 51 19.68 6.34 8.51
C ILE A 51 20.23 7.04 9.76
N GLY A 52 19.83 6.60 10.96
CA GLY A 52 20.36 7.17 12.21
C GLY A 52 21.88 7.02 12.30
N LYS A 53 22.41 5.84 11.96
CA LYS A 53 23.85 5.59 11.92
C LYS A 53 24.55 6.43 10.82
N LEU A 54 23.93 6.61 9.65
CA LEU A 54 24.44 7.50 8.61
C LEU A 54 24.46 8.97 9.05
N GLU A 55 23.46 9.44 9.80
CA GLU A 55 23.43 10.79 10.36
C GLU A 55 24.62 11.03 11.31
N GLU A 56 24.92 10.04 12.17
CA GLU A 56 26.09 10.08 13.05
C GLU A 56 27.41 10.15 12.27
N LEU A 57 27.54 9.35 11.20
CA LEU A 57 28.73 9.33 10.35
C LEU A 57 28.89 10.65 9.60
N LEU A 58 27.88 11.05 8.82
CA LEU A 58 27.95 12.16 7.88
C LEU A 58 27.86 13.53 8.58
N GLY A 59 27.37 13.55 9.83
CA GLY A 59 27.13 14.75 10.61
C GLY A 59 26.00 15.64 10.06
N PHE A 60 25.24 15.18 9.07
CA PHE A 60 24.00 15.80 8.62
C PHE A 60 22.95 14.70 8.51
N LYS A 61 21.68 15.06 8.60
CA LYS A 61 20.57 14.11 8.54
C LYS A 61 20.21 13.80 7.09
N PRO A 62 20.55 12.61 6.55
CA PRO A 62 20.14 12.25 5.20
C PRO A 62 18.63 12.03 5.16
N SER A 63 18.01 12.34 4.02
CA SER A 63 16.60 11.97 3.81
C SER A 63 16.47 10.44 3.85
N PRO A 64 15.56 9.89 4.69
CA PRO A 64 15.32 8.44 4.73
C PRO A 64 14.90 7.85 3.37
N ILE A 65 14.26 8.64 2.52
CA ILE A 65 13.85 8.25 1.18
C ILE A 65 15.03 7.92 0.25
N LEU A 66 16.23 8.42 0.53
CA LEU A 66 17.42 8.09 -0.26
C LEU A 66 17.70 6.59 -0.28
N LEU A 67 17.43 5.85 0.81
CA LEU A 67 17.58 4.39 0.83
C LEU A 67 16.74 3.68 -0.23
N TRP A 68 15.62 4.29 -0.63
CA TRP A 68 14.64 3.66 -1.51
C TRP A 68 14.70 4.21 -2.93
N HIS A 69 15.17 5.45 -3.12
CA HIS A 69 15.37 6.04 -4.45
C HIS A 69 16.66 5.58 -5.13
N TYR A 70 17.67 5.17 -4.34
CA TYR A 70 18.90 4.63 -4.88
C TYR A 70 18.85 3.11 -4.75
N PRO A 71 18.86 2.38 -5.88
CA PRO A 71 18.49 0.97 -5.90
C PRO A 71 19.48 0.11 -5.11
N ASN A 72 20.74 0.52 -4.96
CA ASN A 72 21.78 -0.29 -4.34
C ASN A 72 22.79 0.57 -3.55
N ILE A 73 23.62 -0.10 -2.75
CA ILE A 73 24.61 0.55 -1.87
C ILE A 73 25.57 1.43 -2.68
N ALA A 74 26.01 0.97 -3.85
CA ALA A 74 26.93 1.73 -4.69
C ALA A 74 26.35 3.09 -5.11
N ALA A 75 25.12 3.09 -5.64
CA ALA A 75 24.43 4.30 -6.07
C ALA A 75 24.11 5.25 -4.89
N LEU A 76 23.68 4.70 -3.75
CA LEU A 76 23.40 5.46 -2.55
C LEU A 76 24.66 6.12 -1.98
N SER A 77 25.77 5.38 -1.92
CA SER A 77 27.04 5.86 -1.38
C SER A 77 27.60 7.01 -2.22
N GLN A 78 27.49 6.89 -3.54
CA GLN A 78 27.88 7.97 -4.46
C GLN A 78 27.07 9.24 -4.18
N ARG A 79 25.74 9.12 -4.08
CA ARG A 79 24.88 10.27 -3.81
C ARG A 79 25.18 10.94 -2.47
N LEU A 80 25.31 10.16 -1.40
CA LEU A 80 25.60 10.69 -0.07
C LEU A 80 26.97 11.38 -0.02
N SER A 81 27.94 10.91 -0.83
CA SER A 81 29.23 11.59 -0.98
C SER A 81 29.10 12.95 -1.67
N GLU A 82 28.31 13.05 -2.74
CA GLU A 82 28.01 14.32 -3.41
C GLU A 82 27.35 15.32 -2.45
N GLU A 83 26.35 14.87 -1.68
CA GLU A 83 25.63 15.71 -0.71
C GLU A 83 26.53 16.14 0.47
N SER A 84 27.42 15.27 0.93
CA SER A 84 28.45 15.61 1.93
C SER A 84 29.38 16.72 1.41
N ASN A 85 29.76 16.65 0.14
CA ASN A 85 30.62 17.64 -0.51
C ASN A 85 29.90 18.97 -0.71
N ASP A 86 28.66 18.99 -1.16
CA ASP A 86 27.85 20.21 -1.30
C ASP A 86 27.67 20.92 0.05
N ASN A 87 27.33 20.16 1.10
CA ASN A 87 27.18 20.69 2.47
C ASN A 87 28.50 21.22 3.07
N SER A 88 29.65 20.73 2.60
CA SER A 88 30.95 21.24 2.99
C SER A 88 31.31 22.56 2.30
N GLN A 89 30.80 22.82 1.09
CA GLN A 89 31.09 24.01 0.28
C GLN A 89 30.18 25.21 0.58
N VAL A 90 28.93 24.99 1.00
CA VAL A 90 27.93 26.07 1.21
C VAL A 90 28.23 27.00 2.41
N LYS A 91 29.21 26.69 3.28
CA LYS A 91 29.53 27.52 4.46
C LYS A 91 30.47 28.70 4.23
N ASP A 92 31.06 28.86 3.05
CA ASP A 92 31.89 30.04 2.73
C ASP A 92 31.07 31.28 2.28
N ALA A 93 29.74 31.17 2.18
CA ALA A 93 28.84 32.29 1.90
C ALA A 93 27.89 32.54 3.08
N SER A 94 27.99 33.73 3.68
CA SER A 94 27.21 34.15 4.85
C SER A 94 25.71 34.35 4.59
N LEU A 95 24.90 33.79 5.51
CA LEU A 95 23.55 34.18 5.97
C LEU A 95 22.40 34.24 4.95
N GLY A 96 21.54 33.21 5.01
CA GLY A 96 20.14 33.26 4.59
C GLY A 96 19.52 31.86 4.48
N ALA A 97 18.70 31.48 5.46
CA ALA A 97 17.81 30.30 5.53
C ALA A 97 18.39 28.94 5.08
N ASN A 98 18.48 27.98 6.01
CA ASN A 98 18.66 26.56 5.72
C ASN A 98 17.63 26.11 4.67
N SER A 99 18.03 26.13 3.39
CA SER A 99 17.25 25.54 2.31
C SER A 99 17.65 24.07 2.24
N PRO A 100 16.73 23.12 2.44
CA PRO A 100 17.04 21.72 2.18
C PRO A 100 17.46 21.60 0.71
N VAL A 101 18.51 20.81 0.47
CA VAL A 101 19.06 20.51 -0.86
C VAL A 101 17.90 20.10 -1.78
N LYS A 102 17.75 20.81 -2.91
CA LYS A 102 16.69 20.57 -3.89
C LYS A 102 16.80 19.15 -4.43
N PHE A 103 15.89 18.29 -4.01
CA PHE A 103 15.65 17.00 -4.65
C PHE A 103 14.75 17.22 -5.88
N ALA A 104 15.27 16.97 -7.07
CA ALA A 104 14.45 16.68 -8.23
C ALA A 104 14.68 15.20 -8.56
N PRO A 105 13.81 14.27 -8.10
CA PRO A 105 13.87 12.90 -8.59
C PRO A 105 13.78 12.95 -10.12
N PRO A 106 14.37 11.99 -10.85
CA PRO A 106 14.16 11.90 -12.29
C PRO A 106 12.66 11.98 -12.57
N VAL A 107 12.26 12.90 -13.44
CA VAL A 107 10.86 13.20 -13.73
C VAL A 107 10.20 11.92 -14.23
N LEU A 108 9.44 11.27 -13.36
CA LEU A 108 8.71 10.05 -13.69
C LEU A 108 7.50 10.44 -14.54
N ASP A 109 7.57 10.12 -15.82
CA ASP A 109 6.41 10.20 -16.71
C ASP A 109 5.57 8.94 -16.56
N LEU A 110 4.53 9.00 -15.71
CA LEU A 110 3.61 7.89 -15.53
C LEU A 110 2.83 7.56 -16.80
N GLY A 111 2.60 8.53 -17.68
CA GLY A 111 1.95 8.28 -18.98
C GLY A 111 2.79 7.34 -19.85
N ALA A 112 4.11 7.53 -19.87
CA ALA A 112 5.04 6.65 -20.59
C ALA A 112 5.12 5.23 -20.02
N GLU A 113 4.75 5.05 -18.74
CA GLU A 113 4.71 3.74 -18.07
C GLU A 113 3.44 2.93 -18.42
N VAL A 114 2.42 3.56 -19.00
CA VAL A 114 1.17 2.88 -19.42
C VAL A 114 1.36 2.15 -20.75
N VAL A 115 2.12 1.05 -20.71
CA VAL A 115 2.38 0.21 -21.89
C VAL A 115 1.98 -1.23 -21.61
N LEU A 116 0.76 -1.62 -22.01
CA LEU A 116 0.33 -3.02 -21.95
C LEU A 116 0.91 -3.80 -23.11
N ASP A 117 1.67 -4.87 -22.81
CA ASP A 117 2.22 -5.82 -23.79
C ASP A 117 1.17 -6.14 -24.88
N PRO A 118 1.48 -5.91 -26.17
CA PRO A 118 0.52 -6.07 -27.27
C PRO A 118 0.03 -7.51 -27.43
N THR A 119 0.74 -8.51 -26.90
CA THR A 119 0.33 -9.92 -26.92
C THR A 119 -0.75 -10.25 -25.88
N ILE A 120 -0.97 -9.39 -24.89
CA ILE A 120 -2.04 -9.54 -23.91
C ILE A 120 -3.36 -9.10 -24.57
N GLN A 121 -4.01 -10.03 -25.24
CA GLN A 121 -5.32 -9.84 -25.87
C GLN A 121 -6.21 -11.04 -25.57
N PRO A 122 -7.52 -10.84 -25.35
CA PRO A 122 -8.44 -11.94 -25.09
C PRO A 122 -8.41 -12.99 -26.22
N VAL A 123 -8.05 -14.24 -25.89
CA VAL A 123 -8.07 -15.37 -26.83
C VAL A 123 -9.08 -16.42 -26.36
N GLY A 124 -9.91 -16.89 -27.28
CA GLY A 124 -10.91 -17.93 -27.02
C GLY A 124 -12.26 -17.39 -26.55
N ASN A 125 -13.12 -18.28 -26.05
CA ASN A 125 -14.46 -17.89 -25.59
C ASN A 125 -14.40 -17.26 -24.19
N ALA A 126 -15.26 -16.28 -23.96
CA ALA A 126 -15.49 -15.71 -22.64
C ALA A 126 -16.22 -16.69 -21.72
N VAL A 127 -15.68 -16.85 -20.51
CA VAL A 127 -16.36 -17.54 -19.42
C VAL A 127 -17.39 -16.59 -18.82
N SER A 128 -18.55 -17.15 -18.47
CA SER A 128 -19.61 -16.41 -17.77
C SER A 128 -19.09 -15.82 -16.47
N VAL A 129 -19.55 -14.60 -16.14
CA VAL A 129 -19.23 -13.94 -14.87
C VAL A 129 -19.92 -14.65 -13.70
N SER A 130 -21.05 -15.31 -13.98
CA SER A 130 -21.81 -16.04 -12.99
C SER A 130 -21.28 -17.46 -12.71
N ASN A 131 -21.15 -17.79 -11.42
CA ASN A 131 -20.86 -19.12 -10.87
C ASN A 131 -19.55 -19.80 -11.38
N PRO A 132 -18.38 -19.15 -11.23
CA PRO A 132 -17.10 -19.78 -11.54
C PRO A 132 -16.87 -21.03 -10.68
N LYS A 133 -16.28 -22.09 -11.26
CA LYS A 133 -15.91 -23.30 -10.50
C LYS A 133 -14.50 -23.20 -9.94
N ASN A 134 -13.59 -22.57 -10.69
CA ASN A 134 -12.21 -22.37 -10.30
C ASN A 134 -11.87 -20.88 -10.33
N ILE A 135 -11.47 -20.32 -9.19
CA ILE A 135 -11.10 -18.91 -9.07
C ILE A 135 -9.61 -18.81 -8.80
N PHE A 136 -8.90 -17.98 -9.55
CA PHE A 136 -7.53 -17.60 -9.22
C PHE A 136 -7.53 -16.31 -8.41
N LEU A 137 -6.85 -16.33 -7.27
CA LEU A 137 -6.78 -15.19 -6.36
C LEU A 137 -5.32 -14.84 -6.09
N THR A 138 -5.01 -13.55 -6.18
CA THR A 138 -3.73 -13.00 -5.71
C THR A 138 -3.98 -12.16 -4.45
N GLY A 139 -3.03 -12.17 -3.52
CA GLY A 139 -3.12 -11.39 -2.29
C GLY A 139 -3.85 -12.12 -1.15
N GLY A 140 -4.02 -13.45 -1.25
CA GLY A 140 -4.70 -14.26 -0.23
C GLY A 140 -4.00 -14.29 1.14
N THR A 141 -2.71 -13.95 1.19
CA THR A 141 -1.94 -13.76 2.42
C THR A 141 -2.00 -12.31 2.95
N GLY A 142 -2.77 -11.43 2.32
CA GLY A 142 -3.00 -10.06 2.78
C GLY A 142 -4.31 -9.90 3.55
N TYR A 143 -4.53 -8.72 4.11
CA TYR A 143 -5.72 -8.40 4.92
C TYR A 143 -7.02 -8.49 4.10
N LEU A 144 -7.19 -7.66 3.07
CA LEU A 144 -8.39 -7.69 2.23
C LEU A 144 -8.57 -9.05 1.53
N GLY A 145 -7.48 -9.67 1.06
CA GLY A 145 -7.54 -10.96 0.40
C GLY A 145 -8.08 -12.09 1.29
N ALA A 146 -7.77 -12.07 2.59
CA ALA A 146 -8.35 -13.00 3.56
C ALA A 146 -9.88 -12.90 3.63
N PHE A 147 -10.40 -11.66 3.66
CA PHE A 147 -11.84 -11.42 3.68
C PHE A 147 -12.48 -11.71 2.32
N ILE A 148 -11.83 -11.45 1.18
CA ILE A 148 -12.34 -11.89 -0.13
C ILE A 148 -12.43 -13.43 -0.19
N ILE A 149 -11.43 -14.15 0.33
CA ILE A 149 -11.47 -15.62 0.45
C ILE A 149 -12.68 -16.05 1.29
N LYS A 150 -12.87 -15.46 2.48
CA LYS A 150 -14.05 -15.71 3.34
C LYS A 150 -15.35 -15.59 2.55
N GLU A 151 -15.58 -14.43 1.95
CA GLU A 151 -16.84 -14.15 1.26
C GLU A 151 -17.05 -15.11 0.09
N LEU A 152 -16.02 -15.38 -0.73
CA LEU A 152 -16.11 -16.33 -1.85
C LEU A 152 -16.44 -17.76 -1.39
N LEU A 153 -15.87 -18.21 -0.27
CA LEU A 153 -16.12 -19.53 0.31
C LEU A 153 -17.54 -19.65 0.86
N GLU A 154 -18.09 -18.58 1.43
CA GLU A 154 -19.46 -18.56 1.97
C GLU A 154 -20.53 -18.53 0.87
N VAL A 155 -20.28 -17.80 -0.23
CA VAL A 155 -21.32 -17.57 -1.25
C VAL A 155 -21.22 -18.48 -2.47
N SER A 156 -20.19 -19.33 -2.58
CA SER A 156 -19.96 -20.20 -3.73
C SER A 156 -19.41 -21.57 -3.33
N THR A 157 -19.42 -22.51 -4.27
CA THR A 157 -18.77 -23.82 -4.14
C THR A 157 -17.43 -23.88 -4.89
N ALA A 158 -16.87 -22.73 -5.27
CA ALA A 158 -15.67 -22.66 -6.08
C ALA A 158 -14.42 -23.13 -5.32
N THR A 159 -13.47 -23.68 -6.07
CA THR A 159 -12.10 -23.91 -5.59
C THR A 159 -11.26 -22.66 -5.83
N LEU A 160 -10.57 -22.19 -4.81
CA LEU A 160 -9.73 -21.00 -4.81
C LEU A 160 -8.25 -21.38 -4.97
N TYR A 161 -7.68 -21.01 -6.11
CA TYR A 161 -6.27 -21.16 -6.43
C TYR A 161 -5.53 -19.86 -6.05
N CYS A 162 -4.82 -19.88 -4.92
CA CYS A 162 -4.24 -18.69 -4.33
C CYS A 162 -2.74 -18.60 -4.61
N LEU A 163 -2.30 -17.56 -5.32
CA LEU A 163 -0.87 -17.29 -5.52
C LEU A 163 -0.21 -16.94 -4.18
N VAL A 164 0.86 -17.66 -3.83
CA VAL A 164 1.58 -17.49 -2.57
C VAL A 164 3.08 -17.70 -2.75
N ARG A 165 3.88 -16.81 -2.15
CA ARG A 165 5.34 -16.96 -2.07
C ARG A 165 5.68 -17.95 -0.95
N ALA A 166 6.15 -19.13 -1.32
CA ALA A 166 6.60 -20.17 -0.40
C ALA A 166 7.62 -21.09 -1.10
N SER A 167 8.30 -21.94 -0.34
CA SER A 167 9.28 -22.88 -0.89
C SER A 167 8.60 -24.12 -1.50
N ASN A 168 7.41 -24.47 -1.00
CA ASN A 168 6.63 -25.63 -1.43
C ASN A 168 5.12 -25.45 -1.13
N PRO A 169 4.23 -26.28 -1.73
CA PRO A 169 2.78 -26.20 -1.53
C PRO A 169 2.33 -26.31 -0.07
N GLU A 170 2.98 -27.12 0.76
CA GLU A 170 2.62 -27.31 2.16
C GLU A 170 2.83 -26.02 2.97
N GLU A 171 3.99 -25.37 2.79
CA GLU A 171 4.28 -24.06 3.37
C GLU A 171 3.32 -23.00 2.86
N GLY A 172 3.02 -23.00 1.55
CA GLY A 172 2.05 -22.09 0.95
C GLY A 172 0.66 -22.24 1.54
N LYS A 173 0.21 -23.49 1.76
CA LYS A 173 -1.06 -23.80 2.41
C LYS A 173 -1.08 -23.30 3.85
N SER A 174 -0.02 -23.58 4.62
CA SER A 174 0.11 -23.14 6.00
C SER A 174 0.09 -21.62 6.11
N LYS A 175 0.76 -20.88 5.21
CA LYS A 175 0.70 -19.41 5.16
C LYS A 175 -0.71 -18.87 4.95
N LEU A 176 -1.47 -19.46 4.03
CA LEU A 176 -2.87 -19.06 3.78
C LEU A 176 -3.76 -19.38 4.98
N GLU A 177 -3.64 -20.58 5.53
CA GLU A 177 -4.37 -21.03 6.72
C GLU A 177 -4.07 -20.13 7.94
N ASN A 178 -2.80 -19.89 8.26
CA ASN A 178 -2.40 -19.02 9.37
C ASN A 178 -2.93 -17.60 9.19
N ASN A 179 -2.92 -17.06 7.97
CA ASN A 179 -3.50 -15.73 7.70
C ASN A 179 -5.01 -15.70 7.96
N LEU A 180 -5.75 -16.73 7.54
CA LEU A 180 -7.18 -16.83 7.83
C LEU A 180 -7.46 -17.07 9.33
N GLN A 181 -6.64 -17.84 10.02
CA GLN A 181 -6.74 -18.06 11.47
C GLN A 181 -6.49 -16.76 12.25
N GLN A 182 -5.47 -16.00 11.87
CA GLN A 182 -5.14 -14.70 12.47
C GLN A 182 -6.34 -13.74 12.43
N TYR A 183 -7.13 -13.78 11.36
CA TYR A 183 -8.32 -12.94 11.22
C TYR A 183 -9.63 -13.60 11.68
N GLY A 184 -9.57 -14.75 12.37
CA GLY A 184 -10.75 -15.44 12.89
C GLY A 184 -11.66 -16.02 11.80
N ILE A 185 -11.13 -16.26 10.60
CA ILE A 185 -11.88 -16.69 9.41
C ILE A 185 -11.83 -18.20 9.22
N TRP A 186 -10.70 -18.83 9.56
CA TRP A 186 -10.44 -20.23 9.21
C TRP A 186 -11.47 -21.20 9.79
N GLN A 187 -11.88 -22.16 8.96
CA GLN A 187 -12.67 -23.34 9.32
C GLN A 187 -12.07 -24.54 8.60
N ASP A 188 -11.96 -25.70 9.24
CA ASP A 188 -11.30 -26.89 8.67
C ASP A 188 -11.92 -27.32 7.33
N GLU A 189 -13.23 -27.08 7.17
CA GLU A 189 -14.00 -27.35 5.95
C GLU A 189 -13.48 -26.56 4.73
N TYR A 190 -12.87 -25.39 4.95
CA TYR A 190 -12.31 -24.55 3.89
C TYR A 190 -11.04 -25.12 3.28
N SER A 191 -10.32 -25.97 4.02
CA SER A 191 -9.00 -26.50 3.65
C SER A 191 -8.99 -27.24 2.30
N SER A 192 -10.11 -27.90 1.95
CA SER A 192 -10.24 -28.64 0.68
C SER A 192 -10.44 -27.72 -0.54
N ARG A 193 -10.91 -26.49 -0.33
CA ARG A 193 -11.22 -25.52 -1.39
C ARG A 193 -10.13 -24.47 -1.59
N ILE A 194 -9.10 -24.44 -0.76
CA ILE A 194 -7.98 -23.49 -0.89
C ILE A 194 -6.75 -24.26 -1.38
N ILE A 195 -6.34 -23.97 -2.61
CA ILE A 195 -5.20 -24.61 -3.27
C ILE A 195 -4.09 -23.57 -3.45
N PRO A 196 -2.91 -23.75 -2.82
CA PRO A 196 -1.80 -22.83 -2.99
C PRO A 196 -1.16 -23.00 -4.38
N ILE A 197 -0.90 -21.88 -5.05
CA ILE A 197 -0.07 -21.80 -6.26
C ILE A 197 1.23 -21.12 -5.87
N ILE A 198 2.32 -21.88 -5.88
CA ILE A 198 3.63 -21.37 -5.47
C ILE A 198 4.21 -20.53 -6.59
N GLY A 199 4.32 -19.24 -6.35
CA GLY A 199 4.81 -18.28 -7.34
C GLY A 199 4.98 -16.89 -6.74
N ASP A 200 5.49 -15.98 -7.56
CA ASP A 200 5.72 -14.60 -7.19
C ASP A 200 5.17 -13.66 -8.27
N LEU A 201 4.37 -12.70 -7.82
CA LEU A 201 3.78 -11.68 -8.66
C LEU A 201 4.85 -10.79 -9.34
N SER A 202 6.03 -10.67 -8.74
CA SER A 202 7.15 -9.90 -9.25
C SER A 202 7.90 -10.58 -10.42
N GLN A 203 7.58 -11.84 -10.72
CA GLN A 203 8.31 -12.64 -11.70
C GLN A 203 7.49 -12.85 -12.98
N PRO A 204 8.15 -12.99 -14.16
CA PRO A 204 7.48 -13.39 -15.39
C PRO A 204 6.66 -14.67 -15.20
N ASN A 205 5.50 -14.75 -15.87
CA ASN A 205 4.53 -15.83 -15.70
C ASN A 205 4.19 -16.11 -14.23
N LEU A 206 4.17 -15.08 -13.37
CA LEU A 206 3.89 -15.20 -11.92
C LEU A 206 4.89 -16.11 -11.17
N GLY A 207 6.10 -16.28 -11.71
CA GLY A 207 7.15 -17.12 -11.12
C GLY A 207 6.89 -18.63 -11.22
N ILE A 208 5.88 -19.04 -11.99
CA ILE A 208 5.59 -20.46 -12.26
C ILE A 208 6.11 -20.88 -13.64
N ASN A 209 6.33 -22.18 -13.82
CA ASN A 209 6.79 -22.69 -15.10
C ASN A 209 5.69 -22.63 -16.17
N ALA A 210 6.09 -22.67 -17.45
CA ALA A 210 5.17 -22.49 -18.58
C ALA A 210 4.04 -23.53 -18.63
N GLU A 211 4.30 -24.78 -18.23
CA GLU A 211 3.30 -25.85 -18.20
C GLU A 211 2.23 -25.57 -17.12
N GLN A 212 2.66 -25.19 -15.91
CA GLN A 212 1.76 -24.80 -14.83
C GLN A 212 0.94 -23.56 -15.21
N PHE A 213 1.56 -22.57 -15.84
CA PHE A 213 0.86 -21.37 -16.30
C PHE A 213 -0.20 -21.72 -17.34
N GLN A 214 0.11 -22.58 -18.32
CA GLN A 214 -0.84 -23.05 -19.31
C GLN A 214 -1.99 -23.85 -18.67
N ASN A 215 -1.67 -24.70 -17.69
CA ASN A 215 -2.67 -25.47 -16.93
C ASN A 215 -3.61 -24.56 -16.14
N LEU A 216 -3.09 -23.52 -15.47
CA LEU A 216 -3.94 -22.50 -14.83
C LEU A 216 -4.79 -21.78 -15.86
N ALA A 217 -4.21 -21.34 -16.98
CA ALA A 217 -4.93 -20.64 -18.03
C ALA A 217 -6.11 -21.45 -18.59
N ALA A 218 -5.98 -22.78 -18.69
CA ALA A 218 -7.04 -23.67 -19.14
C ALA A 218 -8.15 -23.90 -18.10
N ASN A 219 -7.81 -23.94 -16.81
CA ASN A 219 -8.72 -24.39 -15.75
C ASN A 219 -9.43 -23.26 -14.98
N ILE A 220 -8.80 -22.10 -14.82
CA ILE A 220 -9.35 -20.97 -14.06
C ILE A 220 -10.49 -20.29 -14.81
N ASP A 221 -11.61 -20.04 -14.14
CA ASP A 221 -12.81 -19.44 -14.72
C ASP A 221 -12.91 -17.93 -14.46
N ALA A 222 -12.45 -17.45 -13.31
CA ALA A 222 -12.44 -16.03 -12.95
C ALA A 222 -11.18 -15.68 -12.13
N ILE A 223 -10.79 -14.41 -12.18
CA ILE A 223 -9.59 -13.90 -11.49
C ILE A 223 -9.97 -12.77 -10.53
N TYR A 224 -9.49 -12.85 -9.29
CA TYR A 224 -9.52 -11.77 -8.31
C TYR A 224 -8.09 -11.30 -8.04
N HIS A 225 -7.75 -10.14 -8.59
CA HIS A 225 -6.45 -9.53 -8.41
C HIS A 225 -6.49 -8.49 -7.28
N SER A 226 -6.14 -8.93 -6.07
CA SER A 226 -6.07 -8.08 -4.87
C SER A 226 -4.65 -7.89 -4.33
N ALA A 227 -3.65 -8.56 -4.90
CA ALA A 227 -2.26 -8.38 -4.49
C ALA A 227 -1.73 -7.01 -4.90
N ALA A 228 -1.09 -6.33 -3.96
CA ALA A 228 -0.21 -5.20 -4.19
C ALA A 228 0.82 -5.15 -3.07
N LEU A 229 2.04 -4.73 -3.39
CA LEU A 229 3.01 -4.24 -2.41
C LEU A 229 2.60 -2.82 -2.03
N LEU A 230 2.10 -2.66 -0.81
CA LEU A 230 1.75 -1.37 -0.22
C LEU A 230 2.87 -0.95 0.72
N ASN A 231 3.57 0.12 0.37
CA ASN A 231 4.56 0.76 1.22
C ASN A 231 4.45 2.27 1.03
N TYR A 232 4.37 3.01 2.13
CA TYR A 232 4.13 4.45 2.11
C TYR A 232 5.40 5.30 1.91
N VAL A 233 6.57 4.66 1.87
CA VAL A 233 7.88 5.32 1.73
C VAL A 233 8.56 4.95 0.42
N TYR A 234 8.25 3.76 -0.13
CA TYR A 234 8.92 3.28 -1.35
C TYR A 234 8.52 4.11 -2.58
N PRO A 235 9.47 4.41 -3.47
CA PRO A 235 9.18 5.07 -4.73
C PRO A 235 8.49 4.12 -5.70
N TYR A 236 7.97 4.68 -6.80
CA TYR A 236 7.38 3.92 -7.89
C TYR A 236 8.29 2.78 -8.40
N SER A 237 9.59 3.03 -8.60
CA SER A 237 10.52 2.04 -9.16
C SER A 237 10.57 0.75 -8.34
N ALA A 238 10.55 0.86 -7.01
CA ALA A 238 10.54 -0.25 -6.07
C ALA A 238 9.24 -1.06 -6.15
N LEU A 239 8.12 -0.36 -6.31
CA LEU A 239 6.79 -0.96 -6.31
C LEU A 239 6.36 -1.47 -7.70
N LYS A 240 6.99 -0.97 -8.78
CA LYS A 240 6.61 -1.23 -10.19
C LYS A 240 6.56 -2.72 -10.51
N THR A 241 7.57 -3.48 -10.09
CA THR A 241 7.67 -4.91 -10.46
C THR A 241 6.47 -5.69 -9.93
N ALA A 242 6.11 -5.53 -8.66
CA ALA A 242 4.97 -6.23 -8.07
C ALA A 242 3.62 -5.64 -8.52
N ASN A 243 3.48 -4.31 -8.53
CA ASN A 243 2.17 -3.67 -8.69
C ASN A 243 1.79 -3.41 -10.14
N VAL A 244 2.76 -3.19 -11.03
CA VAL A 244 2.50 -2.86 -12.45
C VAL A 244 2.77 -4.09 -13.32
N LEU A 245 4.01 -4.60 -13.31
CA LEU A 245 4.38 -5.76 -14.13
C LEU A 245 3.64 -7.01 -13.68
N GLY A 246 3.49 -7.19 -12.36
CA GLY A 246 2.65 -8.24 -11.80
C GLY A 246 1.20 -8.20 -12.30
N THR A 247 0.57 -7.02 -12.33
CA THR A 247 -0.77 -6.87 -12.93
C THR A 247 -0.79 -7.29 -14.41
N GLN A 248 0.26 -6.99 -15.19
CA GLN A 248 0.36 -7.44 -16.58
C GLN A 248 0.39 -8.97 -16.69
N GLU A 249 1.12 -9.66 -15.82
CA GLU A 249 1.21 -11.12 -15.86
C GLU A 249 -0.12 -11.79 -15.45
N VAL A 250 -0.88 -11.18 -14.53
CA VAL A 250 -2.23 -11.68 -14.23
C VAL A 250 -3.21 -11.38 -15.37
N LEU A 251 -3.10 -10.23 -16.06
CA LEU A 251 -3.87 -9.94 -17.28
C LEU A 251 -3.53 -10.92 -18.40
N ARG A 252 -2.26 -11.31 -18.54
CA ARG A 252 -1.81 -12.36 -19.48
C ARG A 252 -2.53 -13.68 -19.19
N LEU A 253 -2.58 -14.08 -17.93
CA LEU A 253 -3.34 -15.26 -17.50
C LEU A 253 -4.84 -15.13 -17.83
N ALA A 254 -5.43 -13.96 -17.63
CA ALA A 254 -6.85 -13.69 -17.90
C ALA A 254 -7.22 -13.87 -19.38
N CYS A 255 -6.29 -13.51 -20.27
CA CYS A 255 -6.45 -13.54 -21.72
C CYS A 255 -6.08 -14.87 -22.38
N GLN A 256 -5.28 -15.71 -21.72
CA GLN A 256 -4.72 -16.92 -22.32
C GLN A 256 -5.67 -18.13 -22.28
N THR A 257 -5.73 -18.90 -23.37
CA THR A 257 -6.52 -20.12 -23.59
C THR A 257 -8.04 -19.90 -23.61
N LYS A 258 -8.59 -19.25 -22.59
CA LYS A 258 -9.98 -18.83 -22.49
C LYS A 258 -10.03 -17.49 -21.77
N VAL A 259 -11.01 -16.66 -22.09
CA VAL A 259 -11.15 -15.31 -21.53
C VAL A 259 -11.85 -15.39 -20.18
N LYS A 260 -11.20 -14.88 -19.14
CA LYS A 260 -11.64 -14.97 -17.74
C LYS A 260 -12.05 -13.59 -17.24
N PRO A 261 -13.24 -13.42 -16.65
CA PRO A 261 -13.59 -12.19 -15.95
C PRO A 261 -12.51 -11.80 -14.94
N PHE A 262 -12.10 -10.54 -15.00
CA PHE A 262 -10.98 -9.99 -14.25
C PHE A 262 -11.47 -8.94 -13.26
N HIS A 263 -11.47 -9.31 -11.99
CA HIS A 263 -11.89 -8.48 -10.87
C HIS A 263 -10.65 -7.83 -10.25
N TYR A 264 -10.48 -6.53 -10.46
CA TYR A 264 -9.28 -5.79 -10.04
C TYR A 264 -9.55 -4.94 -8.82
N VAL A 265 -8.84 -5.18 -7.72
CA VAL A 265 -8.83 -4.28 -6.58
C VAL A 265 -7.79 -3.18 -6.84
N SER A 266 -8.28 -2.01 -7.21
CA SER A 266 -7.53 -0.77 -7.35
C SER A 266 -7.50 0.02 -6.02
N SER A 267 -7.53 1.34 -6.05
CA SER A 267 -7.67 2.25 -4.91
C SER A 267 -8.23 3.59 -5.38
N VAL A 268 -8.90 4.34 -4.50
CA VAL A 268 -9.26 5.75 -4.77
C VAL A 268 -8.02 6.64 -4.90
N ALA A 269 -6.84 6.15 -4.50
CA ALA A 269 -5.56 6.84 -4.64
C ALA A 269 -5.19 7.19 -6.09
N VAL A 270 -5.86 6.59 -7.09
CA VAL A 270 -5.71 6.97 -8.51
C VAL A 270 -6.19 8.41 -8.80
N PHE A 271 -6.88 9.05 -7.86
CA PHE A 271 -7.36 10.44 -7.96
C PHE A 271 -6.57 11.43 -7.09
N GLU A 272 -5.38 11.07 -6.60
CA GLU A 272 -4.55 11.93 -5.75
C GLU A 272 -3.84 13.07 -6.50
N SER A 273 -4.02 13.18 -7.83
CA SER A 273 -3.53 14.34 -8.56
C SER A 273 -4.18 15.62 -8.02
N SER A 274 -3.38 16.67 -7.88
CA SER A 274 -3.84 18.00 -7.45
C SER A 274 -4.92 18.58 -8.37
N THR A 275 -5.02 18.10 -9.61
CA THR A 275 -6.08 18.47 -10.56
C THR A 275 -7.48 18.09 -10.08
N TYR A 276 -7.62 17.10 -9.20
CA TYR A 276 -8.91 16.68 -8.64
C TYR A 276 -9.24 17.35 -7.29
N ALA A 277 -8.34 18.19 -6.75
CA ALA A 277 -8.57 18.90 -5.50
C ALA A 277 -9.89 19.70 -5.52
N GLY A 278 -10.75 19.48 -4.53
CA GLY A 278 -12.06 20.11 -4.39
C GLY A 278 -13.11 19.69 -5.43
N LYS A 279 -12.79 18.79 -6.36
CA LYS A 279 -13.73 18.30 -7.37
C LYS A 279 -14.48 17.07 -6.87
N LEU A 280 -15.75 16.98 -7.24
CA LEU A 280 -16.52 15.74 -7.13
C LEU A 280 -16.01 14.77 -8.20
N VAL A 281 -15.60 13.58 -7.78
CA VAL A 281 -15.13 12.49 -8.65
C VAL A 281 -16.12 11.33 -8.55
N LYS A 282 -16.69 10.95 -9.69
CA LYS A 282 -17.64 9.84 -9.84
C LYS A 282 -16.95 8.58 -10.34
N GLU A 283 -17.63 7.46 -10.18
CA GLU A 283 -17.11 6.14 -10.53
C GLU A 283 -16.77 5.98 -12.02
N ASP A 284 -17.55 6.61 -12.90
CA ASP A 284 -17.41 6.60 -14.35
C ASP A 284 -16.52 7.72 -14.90
N ASP A 285 -16.03 8.62 -14.05
CA ASP A 285 -15.08 9.66 -14.47
C ASP A 285 -13.77 9.03 -14.94
N ASP A 286 -13.22 9.62 -16.01
CA ASP A 286 -11.88 9.29 -16.45
C ASP A 286 -10.83 9.96 -15.56
N PHE A 287 -9.76 9.22 -15.28
CA PHE A 287 -8.67 9.67 -14.42
C PHE A 287 -7.39 9.94 -15.24
N HIS A 288 -7.42 10.93 -16.13
CA HIS A 288 -6.30 11.18 -17.06
C HIS A 288 -5.10 11.83 -16.41
N ASP A 289 -5.30 12.65 -15.38
CA ASP A 289 -4.22 13.42 -14.79
C ASP A 289 -3.45 12.60 -13.73
N TRP A 290 -2.12 12.61 -13.82
CA TRP A 290 -1.21 11.99 -12.85
C TRP A 290 -0.21 12.98 -12.24
N GLU A 291 -0.16 14.21 -12.77
CA GLU A 291 0.67 15.28 -12.22
C GLU A 291 0.27 15.57 -10.77
N GLY A 292 1.25 15.65 -9.88
CA GLY A 292 1.00 15.84 -8.45
C GLY A 292 0.65 14.57 -7.67
N ILE A 293 0.67 13.38 -8.28
CA ILE A 293 0.69 12.13 -7.52
C ILE A 293 2.12 11.88 -7.06
N PHE A 294 2.38 12.01 -5.76
CA PHE A 294 3.73 11.87 -5.18
C PHE A 294 4.00 10.49 -4.57
N LEU A 295 2.98 9.85 -4.01
CA LEU A 295 3.14 8.58 -3.31
C LEU A 295 3.38 7.43 -4.31
N GLY A 296 4.52 6.73 -4.19
CA GLY A 296 4.90 5.65 -5.12
C GLY A 296 3.83 4.57 -5.26
N TYR A 297 3.15 4.21 -4.18
CA TYR A 297 2.02 3.29 -4.21
C TYR A 297 0.90 3.81 -5.13
N SER A 298 0.44 5.04 -4.93
CA SER A 298 -0.61 5.68 -5.73
C SER A 298 -0.23 5.75 -7.21
N GLN A 299 1.03 6.08 -7.49
CA GLN A 299 1.60 6.07 -8.85
C GLN A 299 1.48 4.68 -9.50
N THR A 300 1.85 3.60 -8.79
CA THR A 300 1.71 2.23 -9.33
C THR A 300 0.26 1.82 -9.52
N LYS A 301 -0.66 2.19 -8.62
CA LYS A 301 -2.10 1.89 -8.77
C LYS A 301 -2.70 2.63 -9.96
N TRP A 302 -2.29 3.87 -10.19
CA TRP A 302 -2.71 4.65 -11.35
C TRP A 302 -2.29 3.95 -12.66
N VAL A 303 -1.01 3.56 -12.79
CA VAL A 303 -0.51 2.86 -13.98
C VAL A 303 -1.22 1.50 -14.15
N ALA A 304 -1.26 0.69 -13.09
CA ALA A 304 -1.87 -0.64 -13.16
C ALA A 304 -3.36 -0.60 -13.54
N GLU A 305 -4.13 0.36 -13.02
CA GLU A 305 -5.54 0.52 -13.41
C GLU A 305 -5.68 0.95 -14.87
N LYS A 306 -4.79 1.81 -15.39
CA LYS A 306 -4.77 2.14 -16.83
C LYS A 306 -4.50 0.90 -17.69
N LEU A 307 -3.57 0.04 -17.29
CA LEU A 307 -3.30 -1.23 -17.99
C LEU A 307 -4.54 -2.14 -17.99
N VAL A 308 -5.25 -2.23 -16.87
CA VAL A 308 -6.52 -2.97 -16.78
C VAL A 308 -7.58 -2.37 -17.69
N LYS A 309 -7.75 -1.03 -17.73
CA LYS A 309 -8.66 -0.35 -18.67
C LYS A 309 -8.29 -0.63 -20.14
N ILE A 310 -7.01 -0.69 -20.49
CA ILE A 310 -6.55 -1.06 -21.84
C ILE A 310 -6.91 -2.52 -22.15
N ALA A 311 -6.72 -3.44 -21.21
CA ALA A 311 -7.16 -4.83 -21.41
C ALA A 311 -8.69 -4.91 -21.61
N GLY A 312 -9.45 -4.10 -20.85
CA GLY A 312 -10.89 -3.94 -21.01
C GLY A 312 -11.28 -3.45 -22.41
N SER A 313 -10.60 -2.43 -22.94
CA SER A 313 -10.86 -1.93 -24.30
C SER A 313 -10.46 -2.92 -25.40
N ARG A 314 -9.55 -3.85 -25.11
CA ARG A 314 -9.23 -5.02 -25.97
C ARG A 314 -10.28 -6.15 -25.86
N GLY A 315 -11.30 -6.00 -25.02
CA GLY A 315 -12.41 -6.94 -24.88
C GLY A 315 -12.35 -7.87 -23.67
N LEU A 316 -11.41 -7.68 -22.74
CA LEU A 316 -11.39 -8.45 -21.49
C LEU A 316 -12.55 -8.00 -20.58
N PRO A 317 -13.41 -8.90 -20.07
CA PRO A 317 -14.43 -8.53 -19.10
C PRO A 317 -13.76 -8.11 -17.78
N ILE A 318 -13.72 -6.82 -17.49
CA ILE A 318 -13.10 -6.26 -16.28
C ILE A 318 -14.15 -5.68 -15.34
N THR A 319 -13.88 -5.73 -14.03
CA THR A 319 -14.58 -4.91 -13.03
C THR A 319 -13.54 -4.36 -12.07
N ILE A 320 -13.57 -3.05 -11.83
CA ILE A 320 -12.58 -2.35 -11.00
C ILE A 320 -13.22 -1.94 -9.67
N TYR A 321 -12.53 -2.19 -8.57
CA TYR A 321 -12.97 -1.80 -7.23
C TYR A 321 -11.93 -0.86 -6.61
N ARG A 322 -12.32 0.36 -6.26
CA ARG A 322 -11.45 1.38 -5.68
C ARG A 322 -11.82 1.57 -4.20
N PRO A 323 -11.26 0.78 -3.27
CA PRO A 323 -11.39 1.05 -1.85
C PRO A 323 -10.59 2.29 -1.43
N PRO A 324 -11.02 2.98 -0.36
CA PRO A 324 -10.18 3.94 0.35
C PRO A 324 -9.24 3.20 1.30
N LEU A 325 -8.84 3.83 2.41
CA LEU A 325 -8.22 3.07 3.49
C LEU A 325 -9.20 2.02 4.00
N ILE A 326 -8.69 0.83 4.35
CA ILE A 326 -9.52 -0.28 4.80
C ILE A 326 -9.32 -0.42 6.30
N SER A 327 -10.39 -0.21 7.06
CA SER A 327 -10.42 -0.34 8.52
C SER A 327 -10.80 -1.76 8.95
N GLY A 328 -10.93 -1.96 10.27
CA GLY A 328 -11.28 -3.24 10.89
C GLY A 328 -12.56 -3.89 10.35
N ASP A 329 -12.76 -5.16 10.70
CA ASP A 329 -14.07 -5.79 10.55
C ASP A 329 -15.07 -5.12 11.49
N SER A 330 -16.19 -4.66 10.95
CA SER A 330 -17.14 -3.84 11.72
C SER A 330 -17.83 -4.56 12.88
N GLN A 331 -17.80 -5.89 12.89
CA GLN A 331 -18.42 -6.71 13.93
C GLN A 331 -17.44 -7.17 15.00
N THR A 332 -16.28 -7.67 14.60
CA THR A 332 -15.28 -8.23 15.54
C THR A 332 -14.19 -7.24 15.93
N GLY A 333 -13.99 -6.20 15.14
CA GLY A 333 -12.89 -5.23 15.29
C GLY A 333 -11.55 -5.73 14.79
N ILE A 334 -11.48 -6.98 14.31
CA ILE A 334 -10.26 -7.58 13.78
C ILE A 334 -9.69 -6.73 12.65
N CYS A 335 -8.44 -6.30 12.80
CA CYS A 335 -7.77 -5.41 11.86
C CYS A 335 -6.28 -5.76 11.71
N ASN A 336 -5.66 -5.25 10.64
CA ASN A 336 -4.22 -5.34 10.47
C ASN A 336 -3.51 -4.29 11.33
N THR A 337 -2.88 -4.69 12.43
CA THR A 337 -2.16 -3.78 13.35
C THR A 337 -0.94 -3.08 12.74
N HIS A 338 -0.50 -3.52 11.56
CA HIS A 338 0.59 -2.90 10.80
C HIS A 338 0.09 -1.88 9.76
N ASP A 339 -1.22 -1.64 9.66
CA ASP A 339 -1.76 -0.65 8.74
C ASP A 339 -1.54 0.78 9.26
N PHE A 340 -1.53 1.73 8.32
CA PHE A 340 -1.26 3.14 8.60
C PHE A 340 -2.21 3.76 9.64
N ILE A 341 -3.51 3.45 9.60
CA ILE A 341 -4.50 4.02 10.54
C ILE A 341 -4.14 3.59 11.97
N ASN A 342 -3.91 2.29 12.17
CA ASN A 342 -3.58 1.75 13.49
C ASN A 342 -2.23 2.26 14.01
N LEU A 343 -1.22 2.35 13.15
CA LEU A 343 0.09 2.90 13.51
C LEU A 343 0.01 4.39 13.87
N MET A 344 -0.74 5.19 13.11
CA MET A 344 -0.96 6.61 13.40
C MET A 344 -1.70 6.80 14.73
N ILE A 345 -2.78 6.04 14.97
CA ILE A 345 -3.55 6.14 16.22
C ILE A 345 -2.68 5.78 17.41
N LYS A 346 -1.99 4.63 17.37
CA LYS A 346 -1.10 4.19 18.46
C LYS A 346 0.01 5.19 18.72
N GLY A 347 0.63 5.68 17.66
CA GLY A 347 1.74 6.61 17.75
C GLY A 347 1.37 7.96 18.35
N CYS A 348 0.23 8.53 17.94
CA CYS A 348 -0.32 9.74 18.54
C CYS A 348 -0.76 9.54 19.99
N LEU A 349 -1.34 8.38 20.33
CA LEU A 349 -1.68 8.03 21.71
C LEU A 349 -0.44 7.97 22.62
N GLN A 350 0.64 7.33 22.16
CA GLN A 350 1.90 7.26 22.90
C GLN A 350 2.59 8.63 23.03
N MET A 351 2.45 9.48 22.01
CA MET A 351 2.96 10.86 22.05
C MET A 351 2.09 11.78 22.94
N GLY A 352 0.83 11.41 23.18
CA GLY A 352 -0.15 12.19 23.94
C GLY A 352 -0.78 13.34 23.15
N SER A 353 -0.56 13.41 21.84
CA SER A 353 -1.05 14.50 20.99
C SER A 353 -1.43 14.04 19.57
N PHE A 354 -2.47 14.67 19.04
CA PHE A 354 -2.89 14.57 17.64
C PHE A 354 -2.73 15.93 16.94
N PRO A 355 -2.49 15.95 15.62
CA PRO A 355 -2.46 17.20 14.87
C PRO A 355 -3.89 17.75 14.71
N ASP A 356 -4.06 19.04 14.93
CA ASP A 356 -5.30 19.78 14.67
C ASP A 356 -5.35 20.18 13.19
N VAL A 357 -5.88 19.25 12.39
CA VAL A 357 -5.95 19.34 10.93
C VAL A 357 -7.32 18.93 10.44
N ASP A 358 -7.73 19.54 9.33
CA ASP A 358 -9.03 19.30 8.71
C ASP A 358 -8.98 18.06 7.80
N TYR A 359 -8.83 16.89 8.45
CA TYR A 359 -8.84 15.59 7.80
C TYR A 359 -10.19 14.88 7.99
N MET A 360 -10.58 14.18 6.94
CA MET A 360 -11.67 13.22 6.98
C MET A 360 -11.10 11.80 7.12
N LEU A 361 -11.81 10.96 7.85
CA LEU A 361 -11.52 9.55 8.03
C LEU A 361 -12.14 8.78 6.87
N ASP A 362 -11.42 8.70 5.76
CA ASP A 362 -11.81 7.94 4.58
C ASP A 362 -11.38 6.49 4.75
N MET A 363 -12.14 5.82 5.59
CA MET A 363 -11.96 4.41 5.84
C MET A 363 -13.28 3.67 5.69
N SER A 364 -13.20 2.52 5.03
CA SER A 364 -14.32 1.59 4.91
C SER A 364 -13.99 0.32 5.68
N PRO A 365 -14.92 -0.27 6.45
CA PRO A 365 -14.70 -1.56 7.11
C PRO A 365 -14.38 -2.66 6.09
N VAL A 366 -13.44 -3.55 6.42
CA VAL A 366 -12.99 -4.60 5.50
C VAL A 366 -14.13 -5.50 5.06
N ASP A 367 -15.10 -5.76 5.93
CA ASP A 367 -16.22 -6.65 5.64
C ASP A 367 -17.23 -6.00 4.68
N TYR A 368 -17.43 -4.68 4.76
CA TYR A 368 -18.16 -3.95 3.72
C TYR A 368 -17.44 -4.03 2.37
N VAL A 369 -16.11 -3.82 2.36
CA VAL A 369 -15.30 -3.84 1.13
C VAL A 369 -15.32 -5.22 0.49
N SER A 370 -15.02 -6.29 1.25
CA SER A 370 -14.96 -7.66 0.72
C SER A 370 -16.32 -8.16 0.23
N LYS A 371 -17.40 -7.92 0.99
CA LYS A 371 -18.78 -8.27 0.57
C LYS A 371 -19.14 -7.55 -0.71
N SER A 372 -18.82 -6.26 -0.81
CA SER A 372 -19.10 -5.46 -2.02
C SER A 372 -18.36 -6.01 -3.24
N VAL A 373 -17.05 -6.30 -3.11
CA VAL A 373 -16.25 -6.90 -4.20
C VAL A 373 -16.89 -8.19 -4.70
N VAL A 374 -17.20 -9.12 -3.80
CA VAL A 374 -17.73 -10.45 -4.15
C VAL A 374 -19.18 -10.41 -4.65
N TYR A 375 -19.99 -9.47 -4.16
CA TYR A 375 -21.36 -9.30 -4.64
C TYR A 375 -21.38 -8.69 -6.04
N LEU A 376 -20.64 -7.60 -6.25
CA LEU A 376 -20.58 -6.90 -7.53
C LEU A 376 -19.90 -7.73 -8.62
N SER A 377 -18.90 -8.54 -8.28
CA SER A 377 -18.18 -9.40 -9.22
C SER A 377 -19.05 -10.46 -9.87
N ARG A 378 -20.20 -10.79 -9.27
CA ARG A 378 -21.13 -11.82 -9.75
C ARG A 378 -22.25 -11.26 -10.62
N GLN A 379 -22.26 -9.96 -10.87
CA GLN A 379 -23.28 -9.30 -11.67
C GLN A 379 -22.75 -9.03 -13.08
N GLU A 380 -23.47 -9.51 -14.09
CA GLU A 380 -23.17 -9.19 -15.50
C GLU A 380 -23.22 -7.66 -15.75
N THR A 381 -24.06 -6.93 -15.01
CA THR A 381 -24.18 -5.46 -15.09
C THR A 381 -22.98 -4.70 -14.53
N SER A 382 -22.06 -5.38 -13.83
CA SER A 382 -20.81 -4.80 -13.31
C SER A 382 -19.66 -4.86 -14.31
N VAL A 383 -19.80 -5.62 -15.40
CA VAL A 383 -18.76 -5.74 -16.41
C VAL A 383 -18.53 -4.39 -17.09
N GLY A 384 -17.27 -3.98 -17.18
CA GLY A 384 -16.84 -2.70 -17.73
C GLY A 384 -16.94 -1.52 -16.76
N LYS A 385 -17.41 -1.73 -15.52
CA LYS A 385 -17.58 -0.67 -14.52
C LYS A 385 -16.43 -0.59 -13.52
N ALA A 386 -16.27 0.59 -12.95
CA ALA A 386 -15.51 0.82 -11.74
C ALA A 386 -16.47 1.17 -10.58
N PHE A 387 -16.07 0.85 -9.35
CA PHE A 387 -16.85 1.13 -8.15
C PHE A 387 -15.97 1.77 -7.08
N HIS A 388 -16.41 2.89 -6.53
CA HIS A 388 -15.78 3.49 -5.34
C HIS A 388 -16.36 2.83 -4.10
N LEU A 389 -15.54 2.05 -3.39
CA LEU A 389 -15.94 1.39 -2.14
C LEU A 389 -15.72 2.32 -0.94
N GLN A 390 -15.93 3.62 -1.17
CA GLN A 390 -15.77 4.72 -0.22
C GLN A 390 -16.87 4.68 0.84
N HIS A 391 -16.55 5.10 2.06
CA HIS A 391 -17.55 5.28 3.10
C HIS A 391 -18.49 6.45 2.72
N PRO A 392 -19.82 6.26 2.70
CA PRO A 392 -20.77 7.26 2.18
C PRO A 392 -20.91 8.50 3.08
N GLN A 393 -20.53 8.39 4.35
CA GLN A 393 -20.59 9.46 5.34
C GLN A 393 -19.31 9.51 6.19
N PRO A 394 -18.16 9.96 5.63
CA PRO A 394 -16.90 9.96 6.38
C PRO A 394 -17.00 10.87 7.62
N ALA A 395 -16.27 10.53 8.68
CA ALA A 395 -16.20 11.33 9.91
C ALA A 395 -14.95 12.21 9.93
N SER A 396 -14.95 13.30 10.70
CA SER A 396 -13.75 14.14 10.86
C SER A 396 -12.74 13.52 11.84
N LEU A 397 -11.46 13.84 11.67
CA LEU A 397 -10.41 13.45 12.63
C LEU A 397 -10.73 13.93 14.05
N LYS A 398 -11.33 15.12 14.19
CA LYS A 398 -11.78 15.66 15.47
C LYS A 398 -12.79 14.73 16.17
N SER A 399 -13.70 14.13 15.40
CA SER A 399 -14.67 13.18 15.95
C SER A 399 -13.98 11.93 16.50
N LEU A 400 -12.98 11.39 15.77
CA LEU A 400 -12.11 10.31 16.27
C LEU A 400 -11.45 10.68 17.58
N VAL A 401 -10.85 11.86 17.67
CA VAL A 401 -10.19 12.31 18.89
C VAL A 401 -11.18 12.43 20.06
N ASP A 402 -12.37 12.98 19.84
CA ASP A 402 -13.39 13.12 20.88
C ASP A 402 -13.90 11.75 21.37
N TRP A 403 -14.05 10.77 20.48
CA TRP A 403 -14.39 9.39 20.85
C TRP A 403 -13.26 8.70 21.61
N VAL A 404 -12.01 8.84 21.17
CA VAL A 404 -10.84 8.28 21.86
C VAL A 404 -10.72 8.86 23.28
N ARG A 405 -10.97 10.16 23.47
CA ARG A 405 -11.04 10.78 24.80
C ARG A 405 -12.16 10.17 25.65
N SER A 406 -13.32 9.91 25.06
CA SER A 406 -14.45 9.28 25.77
C SER A 406 -14.16 7.86 26.27
N PHE A 407 -13.15 7.19 25.69
CA PHE A 407 -12.69 5.86 26.13
C PHE A 407 -11.65 5.91 27.25
N GLY A 408 -11.27 7.10 27.72
CA GLY A 408 -10.36 7.29 28.85
C GLY A 408 -8.92 7.65 28.47
N PHE A 409 -8.61 7.79 27.18
CA PHE A 409 -7.29 8.24 26.74
C PHE A 409 -7.13 9.75 26.89
N SER A 410 -6.08 10.19 27.58
CA SER A 410 -5.75 11.61 27.74
C SER A 410 -4.90 12.10 26.58
N LEU A 411 -5.46 12.91 25.69
CA LEU A 411 -4.73 13.46 24.54
C LEU A 411 -5.17 14.87 24.15
N LYS A 412 -4.22 15.68 23.67
CA LYS A 412 -4.44 17.04 23.17
C LYS A 412 -4.47 17.07 21.64
N MET A 413 -5.23 18.00 21.07
CA MET A 413 -5.04 18.39 19.68
C MET A 413 -4.21 19.67 19.67
N ILE A 414 -3.18 19.72 18.83
CA ILE A 414 -2.24 20.84 18.74
C ILE A 414 -2.01 21.22 17.28
N PRO A 415 -1.63 22.48 16.98
CA PRO A 415 -1.34 22.90 15.62
C PRO A 415 -0.36 21.96 14.89
N TYR A 416 -0.55 21.75 13.59
CA TYR A 416 0.21 20.76 12.83
C TYR A 416 1.73 20.94 12.91
N GLU A 417 2.21 22.18 12.82
CA GLU A 417 3.64 22.50 12.93
C GLU A 417 4.20 22.17 14.33
N GLU A 418 3.42 22.42 15.39
CA GLU A 418 3.79 22.05 16.76
C GLU A 418 3.82 20.52 16.92
N TRP A 419 2.85 19.82 16.32
CA TRP A 419 2.82 18.36 16.31
C TRP A 419 4.02 17.75 15.57
N GLN A 420 4.41 18.31 14.42
CA GLN A 420 5.62 17.90 13.70
C GLN A 420 6.88 18.14 14.55
N ALA A 421 6.95 19.25 15.28
CA ALA A 421 8.05 19.52 16.19
C ALA A 421 8.11 18.52 17.37
N GLU A 422 6.97 18.17 17.97
CA GLU A 422 6.89 17.11 18.99
C GLU A 422 7.34 15.75 18.41
N LEU A 423 6.87 15.41 17.21
CA LEU A 423 7.28 14.20 16.51
C LEU A 423 8.81 14.16 16.31
N ILE A 424 9.44 15.26 15.90
CA ILE A 424 10.90 15.31 15.68
C ILE A 424 11.68 15.20 16.99
N ASN A 425 11.26 15.93 18.02
CA ASN A 425 12.05 16.09 19.25
C ASN A 425 11.83 14.97 20.27
N ASN A 426 10.62 14.40 20.34
CA ASN A 426 10.22 13.50 21.43
C ASN A 426 10.18 12.03 21.02
N VAL A 427 10.01 11.73 19.73
CA VAL A 427 9.91 10.34 19.24
C VAL A 427 11.27 9.87 18.72
N THR A 428 12.11 9.31 19.58
CA THR A 428 13.51 8.96 19.21
C THR A 428 13.76 7.47 18.97
N SER A 429 12.75 6.62 19.19
CA SER A 429 12.84 5.16 19.10
C SER A 429 11.73 4.57 18.22
N PRO A 430 11.98 3.44 17.51
CA PRO A 430 10.95 2.69 16.80
C PRO A 430 9.84 2.11 17.70
N ASP A 431 9.97 2.17 19.04
CA ASP A 431 8.90 1.77 19.98
C ASP A 431 7.60 2.58 19.77
N ASN A 432 7.73 3.83 19.31
CA ASN A 432 6.62 4.60 18.80
C ASN A 432 6.57 4.47 17.28
N PRO A 433 5.46 3.96 16.70
CA PRO A 433 5.35 3.69 15.27
C PRO A 433 5.41 4.97 14.41
N LEU A 434 5.19 6.17 14.96
CA LEU A 434 5.41 7.40 14.18
C LEU A 434 6.87 7.57 13.77
N TYR A 435 7.83 6.96 14.49
CA TYR A 435 9.25 7.04 14.16
C TYR A 435 9.52 6.51 12.74
N THR A 436 8.94 5.35 12.41
CA THR A 436 9.11 4.73 11.09
C THR A 436 8.27 5.41 10.01
N LEU A 437 7.21 6.12 10.40
CA LEU A 437 6.36 6.92 9.51
C LEU A 437 6.87 8.35 9.27
N ARG A 438 7.95 8.77 9.94
CA ARG A 438 8.56 10.11 9.73
C ARG A 438 8.83 10.47 8.27
N PRO A 439 9.32 9.57 7.39
CA PRO A 439 9.54 9.91 5.98
C PRO A 439 8.22 10.39 5.34
N PHE A 440 7.15 9.60 5.50
CA PHE A 440 5.81 9.96 5.05
C PHE A 440 5.28 11.26 5.67
N LEU A 441 5.50 11.47 6.97
CA LEU A 441 4.91 12.57 7.75
C LEU A 441 5.65 13.91 7.65
N LEU A 442 6.94 13.90 7.32
CA LEU A 442 7.82 15.06 7.43
C LEU A 442 8.53 15.42 6.14
N GLU A 443 8.70 14.48 5.19
CA GLU A 443 9.36 14.81 3.94
C GLU A 443 8.48 15.68 3.06
N ARG A 444 9.15 16.67 2.47
CA ARG A 444 8.55 17.70 1.64
C ARG A 444 8.84 17.38 0.19
N TRP A 445 7.78 17.40 -0.59
CA TRP A 445 7.74 17.07 -2.00
C TRP A 445 7.43 18.33 -2.81
N SER A 446 7.86 18.34 -4.06
CA SER A 446 7.66 19.44 -5.03
C SER A 446 8.36 20.77 -4.71
N ASP A 447 8.29 21.71 -5.65
CA ASP A 447 8.74 23.09 -5.47
C ASP A 447 7.94 23.84 -4.39
N GLU A 448 6.70 23.42 -4.11
CA GLU A 448 5.86 23.99 -3.05
C GLU A 448 6.23 23.48 -1.65
N GLN A 449 7.14 22.50 -1.55
CA GLN A 449 7.66 21.97 -0.29
C GLN A 449 6.57 21.44 0.65
N ILE A 450 5.59 20.73 0.07
CA ILE A 450 4.41 20.18 0.74
C ILE A 450 4.67 18.75 1.18
N THR A 451 4.18 18.34 2.34
CA THR A 451 4.27 16.96 2.80
C THR A 451 3.16 16.10 2.20
N ILE A 452 3.29 14.77 2.29
CA ILE A 452 2.20 13.88 1.88
C ILE A 452 0.92 14.16 2.70
N PRO A 453 0.95 14.29 4.04
CA PRO A 453 -0.23 14.70 4.82
C PRO A 453 -0.89 15.99 4.32
N ASP A 454 -0.13 16.99 3.87
CA ASP A 454 -0.71 18.23 3.34
C ASP A 454 -1.62 17.99 2.13
N LEU A 455 -1.37 16.95 1.34
CA LEU A 455 -2.23 16.57 0.21
C LEU A 455 -3.60 16.02 0.66
N TYR A 456 -3.68 15.51 1.87
CA TYR A 456 -4.91 14.95 2.44
C TYR A 456 -5.76 15.98 3.19
N LEU A 457 -5.30 17.23 3.32
CA LEU A 457 -6.13 18.34 3.81
C LEU A 457 -7.39 18.45 2.95
N GLN A 458 -8.55 18.71 3.57
CA GLN A 458 -9.83 18.75 2.87
C GLN A 458 -9.82 19.66 1.63
N ALA A 459 -9.11 20.79 1.69
CA ALA A 459 -8.99 21.74 0.59
C ALA A 459 -8.17 21.23 -0.62
N ARG A 460 -7.37 20.17 -0.45
CA ARG A 460 -6.37 19.69 -1.44
C ARG A 460 -6.71 18.33 -2.05
N ARG A 461 -7.82 17.73 -1.62
CA ARG A 461 -8.22 16.39 -2.02
C ARG A 461 -9.50 16.39 -2.84
N PRO A 462 -9.74 15.32 -3.62
CA PRO A 462 -11.04 15.12 -4.25
C PRO A 462 -12.13 14.76 -3.25
N ILE A 463 -13.38 15.01 -3.68
CA ILE A 463 -14.60 14.51 -3.05
C ILE A 463 -15.01 13.27 -3.84
N ILE A 464 -14.77 12.09 -3.27
CA ILE A 464 -15.06 10.81 -3.93
C ILE A 464 -16.54 10.45 -3.72
N SER A 465 -17.31 10.38 -4.81
CA SER A 465 -18.68 9.83 -4.82
C SER A 465 -18.64 8.31 -4.74
N CYS A 466 -19.64 7.70 -4.10
CA CYS A 466 -19.91 6.27 -4.18
C CYS A 466 -21.39 5.96 -4.53
N GLU A 467 -22.09 6.91 -5.16
CA GLU A 467 -23.52 6.79 -5.48
C GLU A 467 -23.83 5.59 -6.39
N GLU A 468 -23.00 5.31 -7.40
CA GLU A 468 -23.19 4.17 -8.31
C GLU A 468 -22.91 2.85 -7.60
N THR A 469 -21.90 2.83 -6.71
CA THR A 469 -21.67 1.68 -5.82
C THR A 469 -22.90 1.40 -4.96
N LEU A 470 -23.45 2.42 -4.28
CA LEU A 470 -24.63 2.26 -3.43
C LEU A 470 -25.85 1.81 -4.24
N ALA A 471 -26.03 2.33 -5.46
CA ALA A 471 -27.08 1.90 -6.37
C ALA A 471 -26.92 0.43 -6.79
N ALA A 472 -25.70 -0.01 -7.09
CA ALA A 472 -25.41 -1.39 -7.49
C ALA A 472 -25.48 -2.41 -6.33
N LEU A 473 -25.31 -1.96 -5.09
CA LEU A 473 -25.52 -2.76 -3.88
C LEU A 473 -26.99 -2.82 -3.44
N LYS A 474 -27.87 -2.00 -4.05
CA LYS A 474 -29.30 -1.96 -3.70
C LYS A 474 -29.95 -3.33 -3.89
N GLY A 475 -30.62 -3.81 -2.85
CA GLY A 475 -31.26 -5.14 -2.84
C GLY A 475 -30.39 -6.25 -2.25
N SER A 476 -29.12 -5.95 -1.93
CA SER A 476 -28.31 -6.77 -1.02
C SER A 476 -28.54 -6.38 0.45
N SER A 477 -27.97 -7.16 1.38
CA SER A 477 -27.85 -6.80 2.79
C SER A 477 -26.57 -5.99 3.11
N ILE A 478 -25.80 -5.61 2.09
CA ILE A 478 -24.50 -4.97 2.25
C ILE A 478 -24.70 -3.47 2.47
N VAL A 479 -24.35 -3.02 3.67
CA VAL A 479 -24.41 -1.61 4.08
C VAL A 479 -23.10 -1.26 4.75
N CYS A 480 -22.53 -0.10 4.39
CA CYS A 480 -21.36 0.43 5.09
C CYS A 480 -21.82 0.99 6.45
N PRO A 481 -21.38 0.41 7.59
CA PRO A 481 -21.80 0.89 8.90
C PRO A 481 -21.19 2.27 9.17
N LEU A 482 -21.90 3.10 9.92
CA LEU A 482 -21.47 4.46 10.23
C LEU A 482 -20.15 4.46 11.03
N ILE A 483 -19.29 5.43 10.75
CA ILE A 483 -18.18 5.76 11.63
C ILE A 483 -18.73 6.50 12.84
N ASP A 484 -18.97 5.77 13.92
CA ASP A 484 -19.47 6.28 15.18
C ASP A 484 -18.69 5.73 16.39
N SER A 485 -19.10 6.12 17.60
CA SER A 485 -18.47 5.65 18.83
C SER A 485 -18.59 4.14 19.03
N GLN A 486 -19.62 3.49 18.49
CA GLN A 486 -19.79 2.04 18.64
C GLN A 486 -18.80 1.30 17.75
N LEU A 487 -18.67 1.67 16.48
CA LEU A 487 -17.69 1.08 15.58
C LEU A 487 -16.26 1.25 16.12
N LEU A 488 -15.93 2.45 16.60
CA LEU A 488 -14.62 2.69 17.19
C LEU A 488 -14.38 1.97 18.51
N MET A 489 -15.42 1.77 19.32
CA MET A 489 -15.32 0.93 20.51
C MET A 489 -15.01 -0.52 20.13
N THR A 490 -15.64 -1.04 19.07
CA THR A 490 -15.34 -2.38 18.55
C THR A 490 -13.86 -2.49 18.14
N TYR A 491 -13.35 -1.52 17.37
CA TYR A 491 -11.95 -1.51 16.95
C TYR A 491 -11.00 -1.38 18.15
N THR A 492 -11.26 -0.43 19.04
CA THR A 492 -10.43 -0.19 20.23
C THR A 492 -10.41 -1.42 21.14
N SER A 493 -11.55 -2.10 21.31
CA SER A 493 -11.65 -3.33 22.11
C SER A 493 -10.73 -4.42 21.57
N TYR A 494 -10.73 -4.64 20.25
CA TYR A 494 -9.82 -5.59 19.62
C TYR A 494 -8.35 -5.21 19.80
N LEU A 495 -8.01 -3.93 19.56
CA LEU A 495 -6.63 -3.43 19.73
C LEU A 495 -6.13 -3.54 21.19
N VAL A 496 -7.01 -3.38 22.18
CA VAL A 496 -6.66 -3.58 23.59
C VAL A 496 -6.52 -5.07 23.92
N GLN A 497 -7.43 -5.92 23.43
CA GLN A 497 -7.39 -7.38 23.66
C GLN A 497 -6.13 -8.03 23.08
N THR A 498 -5.65 -7.53 21.95
CA THR A 498 -4.40 -7.99 21.32
C THR A 498 -3.13 -7.44 21.98
N GLY A 499 -3.28 -6.54 22.97
CA GLY A 499 -2.16 -5.83 23.59
C GLY A 499 -1.51 -4.78 22.70
N PHE A 500 -2.10 -4.47 21.54
CA PHE A 500 -1.57 -3.45 20.64
C PHE A 500 -1.69 -2.04 21.24
N LEU A 501 -2.83 -1.76 21.89
CA LEU A 501 -3.06 -0.59 22.74
C LEU A 501 -3.15 -1.02 24.21
N SER A 502 -2.70 -0.16 25.12
CA SER A 502 -2.89 -0.33 26.55
C SER A 502 -3.81 0.76 27.06
N LEU A 503 -4.82 0.39 27.86
CA LEU A 503 -5.59 1.38 28.63
C LEU A 503 -4.69 1.96 29.71
N ALA A 504 -4.81 3.27 29.94
CA ALA A 504 -4.06 4.00 30.95
C ALA A 504 -4.47 3.59 32.38
#